data_AF-A0A844EN57-F1
#
_entry.id   AF-A0A844EN57-F1
#
_cell.length_a   1.000
_cell.length_b   1.000
_cell.length_c   1.000
_cell.angle_alpha   90.00
_cell.angle_beta   90.00
_cell.angle_gamma   90.00
#
_symmetry.space_group_name_H-M   'P 1'
#
loop_
_entity.id
_entity.type
_entity.pdbx_description
1 polymer ?
#
loop_
_entity_poly.entity_id
_entity_poly.type
_entity_poly.pdbx_seq_one_letter_code
_entity_poly.pdbx_strand_id
1 'polypeptide(L)'
;MAKKVAVLGAGSWGSVLASLLDENGSDVKLWSYNPTQVKELNEQHTNKRYIKDFTFAESLVATNDLSEAIDGVDYILFVVPTQVTRSVAKQVAKILADRNQTVNLIHASKGIEEKTYLRLSQVLAEEIAP
;
A
#
# COMPACT_ATOMS: atom_id res chain seq x y z
N MET A 1 -17.43 2.34 12.96
CA MET A 1 -16.30 1.40 12.89
C MET A 1 -15.16 2.10 12.18
N ALA A 2 -13.91 1.86 12.59
CA ALA A 2 -12.73 2.38 11.88
C ALA A 2 -12.72 1.85 10.44
N LYS A 3 -12.27 2.67 9.49
CA LYS A 3 -12.08 2.24 8.09
C LYS A 3 -10.83 1.39 7.99
N LYS A 4 -10.90 0.26 7.29
CA LYS A 4 -9.74 -0.60 7.05
C LYS A 4 -9.05 -0.20 5.76
N VAL A 5 -7.76 0.16 5.84
CA VAL A 5 -7.00 0.67 4.69
C VAL A 5 -5.70 -0.10 4.52
N ALA A 6 -5.52 -0.69 3.34
CA ALA A 6 -4.22 -1.20 2.92
C ALA A 6 -3.43 -0.07 2.23
N VAL A 7 -2.23 0.22 2.70
CA VAL A 7 -1.30 1.14 2.02
C VAL A 7 -0.21 0.31 1.36
N LEU A 8 -0.21 0.25 0.02
CA LEU A 8 0.76 -0.54 -0.74
C LEU A 8 1.97 0.32 -1.09
N GLY A 9 3.07 0.12 -0.36
CA GLY A 9 4.36 0.74 -0.61
C GLY A 9 4.89 1.54 0.58
N ALA A 10 5.80 0.95 1.35
CA ALA A 10 6.46 1.59 2.49
C ALA A 10 7.67 2.49 2.13
N GLY A 11 7.57 3.25 1.04
CA GLY A 11 8.51 4.33 0.75
C GLY A 11 8.23 5.56 1.64
N SER A 12 9.02 6.62 1.47
CA SER A 12 8.84 7.87 2.24
C SER A 12 7.38 8.35 2.23
N TRP A 13 6.77 8.48 1.06
CA TRP A 13 5.41 8.99 0.95
C TRP A 13 4.33 8.01 1.45
N GLY A 14 4.45 6.73 1.14
CA GLY A 14 3.47 5.74 1.58
C GLY A 14 3.49 5.52 3.08
N SER A 15 4.67 5.53 3.72
CA SER A 15 4.77 5.46 5.18
C SER A 15 4.15 6.68 5.88
N VAL A 16 4.35 7.90 5.37
CA VAL A 16 3.71 9.11 5.95
C VAL A 16 2.20 9.06 5.78
N LEU A 17 1.70 8.69 4.60
CA LEU A 17 0.25 8.54 4.38
C LEU A 17 -0.36 7.47 5.28
N ALA A 18 0.34 6.36 5.50
CA ALA A 18 -0.10 5.32 6.43
C ALA A 18 -0.18 5.84 7.87
N SER A 19 0.83 6.59 8.34
CA SER A 19 0.82 7.25 9.65
C SER A 19 -0.37 8.20 9.80
N LEU A 20 -0.60 9.06 8.80
CA LEU A 20 -1.70 10.02 8.82
C LEU A 20 -3.09 9.35 8.82
N LEU A 21 -3.23 8.21 8.14
CA LEU A 21 -4.49 7.45 8.15
C LEU A 21 -4.72 6.79 9.52
N ASP A 22 -3.67 6.25 10.14
CA ASP A 22 -3.69 5.65 11.47
C ASP A 22 -4.02 6.70 12.54
N GLU A 23 -3.35 7.86 12.51
CA GLU A 23 -3.61 8.99 13.40
C GLU A 23 -5.04 9.55 13.27
N ASN A 24 -5.65 9.42 12.08
CA ASN A 24 -7.05 9.78 11.83
C ASN A 24 -8.05 8.67 12.18
N GLY A 25 -7.61 7.60 12.84
CA GLY A 25 -8.46 6.53 13.38
C GLY A 25 -8.84 5.44 12.36
N SER A 26 -8.09 5.29 11.27
CA SER A 26 -8.22 4.14 10.37
C SER A 26 -7.41 2.94 10.90
N ASP A 27 -7.88 1.72 10.62
CA ASP A 27 -7.10 0.50 10.82
C ASP A 27 -6.22 0.28 9.59
N VAL A 28 -4.91 0.53 9.72
CA VAL A 28 -3.98 0.60 8.60
C VAL A 28 -3.06 -0.62 8.56
N LYS A 29 -3.00 -1.27 7.40
CA LYS A 29 -1.97 -2.26 7.06
C LYS A 29 -1.00 -1.67 6.04
N LEU A 30 0.26 -1.45 6.47
CA LEU A 30 1.31 -0.96 5.59
C LEU A 30 2.04 -2.14 4.92
N TRP A 31 1.98 -2.23 3.60
CA TRP A 31 2.69 -3.27 2.88
C TRP A 31 4.07 -2.82 2.39
N SER A 32 5.08 -3.65 2.64
CA SER A 32 6.39 -3.57 2.00
C SER A 32 6.82 -4.93 1.48
N TYR A 33 7.30 -4.97 0.24
CA TYR A 33 7.90 -6.19 -0.31
C TYR A 33 9.18 -6.64 0.41
N ASN A 34 9.82 -5.76 1.20
CA ASN A 34 11.08 -6.02 1.87
C ASN A 34 10.87 -6.46 3.33
N PRO A 35 11.10 -7.74 3.68
CA PRO A 35 10.88 -8.25 5.03
C PRO A 35 11.77 -7.58 6.09
N THR A 36 12.99 -7.17 5.74
CA THR A 36 13.87 -6.44 6.67
C THR A 36 13.28 -5.08 7.04
N GLN A 37 12.64 -4.41 6.09
CA GLN A 37 11.96 -3.13 6.35
C GLN A 37 10.71 -3.33 7.21
N VAL A 38 9.95 -4.40 6.97
CA VAL A 38 8.80 -4.76 7.82
C VAL A 38 9.22 -4.99 9.26
N LYS A 39 10.34 -5.70 9.47
CA LYS A 39 10.91 -5.90 10.80
C LYS A 39 11.28 -4.58 11.47
N GLU A 40 11.93 -3.65 10.76
CA GLU A 40 12.25 -2.31 11.29
C GLU A 40 10.99 -1.52 11.67
N LEU A 41 9.98 -1.51 10.80
CA LEU A 41 8.69 -0.83 11.04
C LEU A 41 7.97 -1.38 12.27
N ASN A 42 8.00 -2.69 12.48
CA ASN A 42 7.26 -3.33 13.58
C ASN A 42 8.02 -3.37 14.91
N GLU A 43 9.35 -3.49 14.90
CA GLU A 43 10.15 -3.61 16.13
C GLU A 43 10.73 -2.27 16.59
N GLN A 44 11.06 -1.39 15.66
CA GLN A 44 11.69 -0.11 15.95
C GLN A 44 10.76 1.07 15.67
N HIS A 45 9.60 0.84 15.04
CA HIS A 45 8.67 1.88 14.61
C HIS A 45 9.36 3.00 13.83
N THR A 46 10.30 2.63 12.96
CA THR A 46 11.08 3.57 12.14
C THR A 46 11.16 3.10 10.69
N ASN A 47 11.53 4.02 9.79
CA ASN A 47 11.80 3.73 8.39
C ASN A 47 13.03 4.51 7.91
N LYS A 48 14.18 4.28 8.56
CA LYS A 48 15.37 5.16 8.52
C LYS A 48 15.94 5.36 7.12
N ARG A 49 15.75 4.38 6.24
CA ARG A 49 16.15 4.49 4.83
C ARG A 49 15.41 5.63 4.11
N TYR A 50 14.15 5.87 4.46
CA TYR A 50 13.26 6.80 3.77
C TYR A 50 12.94 8.06 4.58
N ILE A 51 12.91 7.97 5.91
CA ILE A 51 12.57 9.06 6.83
C ILE A 51 13.53 8.98 8.01
N LYS A 52 14.41 9.97 8.13
CA LYS A 52 15.35 10.07 9.26
C LYS A 52 14.65 10.73 10.44
N ASP A 53 15.03 10.32 11.66
CA ASP A 53 14.63 10.96 12.91
C ASP A 53 13.10 11.07 13.11
N PHE A 54 12.36 10.06 12.64
CA PHE A 54 10.91 9.96 12.80
C PHE A 54 10.51 8.58 13.32
N THR A 55 9.63 8.56 14.32
CA THR A 55 9.08 7.34 14.92
C THR A 55 7.57 7.30 14.66
N PHE A 56 7.10 6.19 14.08
CA PHE A 56 5.68 5.93 13.82
C PHE A 56 4.97 5.48 15.10
N ALA A 57 3.65 5.58 15.13
CA ALA A 57 2.85 5.02 16.21
C ALA A 57 2.97 3.48 16.25
N GLU A 58 2.91 2.90 17.44
CA GLU A 58 2.96 1.43 17.62
C GLU A 58 1.76 0.71 16.99
N SER A 59 0.65 1.43 16.80
CA SER A 59 -0.55 0.97 16.09
C SER A 59 -0.32 0.72 14.60
N LEU A 60 0.66 1.38 13.98
CA LEU A 60 0.94 1.22 12.57
C LEU A 60 1.76 -0.06 12.32
N VAL A 61 1.06 -1.12 11.89
CA VAL A 61 1.67 -2.43 11.63
C VAL A 61 1.96 -2.63 10.14
N ALA A 62 3.16 -3.12 9.85
CA ALA A 62 3.58 -3.48 8.51
C ALA A 62 3.56 -5.00 8.28
N THR A 63 3.36 -5.42 7.03
CA THR A 63 3.49 -6.82 6.58
C THR A 63 4.18 -6.89 5.22
N ASN A 64 4.85 -8.00 4.93
CA ASN A 64 5.37 -8.32 3.59
C ASN A 64 4.48 -9.31 2.82
N ASP A 65 3.41 -9.80 3.44
CA ASP A 65 2.39 -10.60 2.78
C ASP A 65 1.33 -9.68 2.17
N LEU A 66 1.30 -9.63 0.84
CA LEU A 66 0.32 -8.81 0.11
C LEU A 66 -1.11 -9.31 0.32
N SER A 67 -1.29 -10.62 0.49
CA SER A 67 -2.57 -11.28 0.74
C SER A 67 -3.12 -10.86 2.10
N GLU A 68 -2.26 -10.84 3.13
CA GLU A 68 -2.61 -10.34 4.47
C GLU A 68 -2.95 -8.84 4.44
N ALA A 69 -2.13 -8.03 3.76
CA ALA A 69 -2.28 -6.58 3.75
C ALA A 69 -3.65 -6.10 3.25
N ILE A 70 -4.25 -6.84 2.30
CA ILE A 70 -5.51 -6.45 1.65
C ILE A 70 -6.72 -7.27 2.12
N ASP A 71 -6.58 -8.09 3.16
CA ASP A 71 -7.67 -8.93 3.66
C ASP A 71 -8.78 -8.12 4.34
N GLY A 72 -10.00 -8.19 3.80
CA GLY A 72 -11.18 -7.55 4.37
C GLY A 72 -11.09 -6.03 4.50
N VAL A 73 -10.28 -5.37 3.67
CA VAL A 73 -10.11 -3.90 3.70
C VAL A 73 -11.20 -3.18 2.90
N ASP A 74 -11.55 -1.97 3.34
CA ASP A 74 -12.50 -1.10 2.64
C ASP A 74 -11.84 -0.34 1.47
N TYR A 75 -10.55 -0.01 1.64
CA TYR A 75 -9.76 0.80 0.71
C TYR A 75 -8.38 0.19 0.48
N ILE A 76 -7.89 0.31 -0.76
CA ILE A 76 -6.48 0.07 -1.09
C ILE A 76 -5.90 1.36 -1.67
N LEU A 77 -4.83 1.84 -1.03
CA LEU A 77 -4.07 3.00 -1.45
C LEU A 77 -2.75 2.55 -2.09
N PHE A 78 -2.64 2.68 -3.41
CA PHE A 78 -1.41 2.42 -4.15
C PHE A 78 -0.42 3.59 -4.01
N VAL A 79 0.75 3.31 -3.44
CA VAL A 79 1.89 4.25 -3.32
C VAL A 79 3.21 3.60 -3.75
N VAL A 80 3.13 2.59 -4.63
CA VAL A 80 4.30 1.91 -5.21
C VAL A 80 4.86 2.69 -6.40
N PRO A 81 6.15 2.56 -6.73
CA PRO A 81 6.73 3.19 -7.91
C PRO A 81 6.00 2.81 -9.22
N THR A 82 6.00 3.73 -10.18
CA THR A 82 5.36 3.55 -11.50
C THR A 82 5.77 2.24 -12.18
N GLN A 83 7.06 1.91 -12.13
CA GLN A 83 7.65 0.75 -12.81
C GLN A 83 7.10 -0.59 -12.29
N VAL A 84 6.57 -0.64 -11.07
CA VAL A 84 6.05 -1.86 -10.45
C VAL A 84 4.54 -1.80 -10.22
N THR A 85 3.88 -0.69 -10.57
CA THR A 85 2.45 -0.52 -10.30
C THR A 85 1.61 -1.60 -10.97
N ARG A 86 1.85 -1.88 -12.27
CA ARG A 86 1.09 -2.91 -13.01
C ARG A 86 1.28 -4.31 -12.44
N SER A 87 2.51 -4.70 -12.08
CA SER A 87 2.77 -6.03 -11.55
C SER A 87 2.16 -6.23 -10.16
N VAL A 88 2.14 -5.20 -9.32
CA VAL A 88 1.44 -5.24 -8.03
C VAL A 88 -0.08 -5.25 -8.24
N ALA A 89 -0.60 -4.45 -9.16
CA ALA A 89 -2.03 -4.40 -9.47
C ALA A 89 -2.56 -5.76 -9.94
N LYS A 90 -1.81 -6.49 -10.78
CA LYS A 90 -2.14 -7.87 -11.19
C LYS A 90 -2.25 -8.84 -10.02
N GLN A 91 -1.33 -8.75 -9.06
CA GLN A 91 -1.36 -9.60 -7.87
C GLN A 91 -2.56 -9.27 -6.99
N VAL A 92 -2.83 -7.98 -6.78
CA VAL A 92 -4.03 -7.51 -6.06
C VAL A 92 -5.30 -7.99 -6.74
N ALA A 93 -5.43 -7.81 -8.06
CA ALA A 93 -6.59 -8.27 -8.82
C ALA A 93 -6.84 -9.77 -8.65
N LYS A 94 -5.79 -10.59 -8.71
CA LYS A 94 -5.89 -12.03 -8.49
C LYS A 94 -6.41 -12.35 -7.08
N ILE A 95 -5.84 -11.75 -6.04
CA ILE A 95 -6.24 -12.01 -4.65
C ILE A 95 -7.70 -11.57 -4.42
N LEU A 96 -8.09 -10.41 -4.94
CA LEU A 96 -9.47 -9.89 -4.83
C LEU A 96 -10.46 -10.83 -5.53
N ALA A 97 -10.12 -11.31 -6.73
CA ALA A 97 -10.95 -12.25 -7.48
C ALA A 97 -11.08 -13.61 -6.75
N ASP A 98 -9.96 -14.15 -6.25
CA ASP A 98 -9.95 -15.42 -5.50
C ASP A 98 -10.81 -15.33 -4.21
N ARG A 99 -10.94 -14.12 -3.63
CA ARG A 99 -11.74 -13.84 -2.42
C ARG A 99 -13.15 -13.32 -2.69
N ASN A 100 -13.50 -13.02 -3.94
CA ASN A 100 -14.72 -12.29 -4.30
C ASN A 100 -14.90 -10.99 -3.46
N GLN A 101 -13.81 -10.25 -3.28
CA GLN A 101 -13.75 -9.02 -2.46
C GLN A 101 -13.76 -7.77 -3.34
N THR A 102 -14.66 -6.83 -3.05
CA THR A 102 -14.70 -5.50 -3.68
C THR A 102 -14.05 -4.47 -2.76
N VAL A 103 -13.27 -3.55 -3.32
CA VAL A 103 -12.53 -2.51 -2.58
C VAL A 103 -12.58 -1.18 -3.30
N ASN A 104 -12.46 -0.08 -2.56
CA ASN A 104 -12.26 1.24 -3.17
C ASN A 104 -10.78 1.45 -3.47
N LEU A 105 -10.45 1.74 -4.72
CA LEU A 105 -9.07 1.99 -5.15
C LEU A 105 -8.73 3.49 -5.15
N ILE A 106 -7.58 3.80 -4.56
CA ILE A 106 -6.98 5.14 -4.54
C ILE A 106 -5.51 5.00 -4.92
N HIS A 107 -4.91 6.00 -5.57
CA HIS A 107 -3.46 6.03 -5.77
C HIS A 107 -2.87 7.39 -5.43
N ALA A 108 -1.67 7.36 -4.85
CA ALA A 108 -0.82 8.54 -4.63
C ALA A 108 0.51 8.44 -5.39
N SER A 109 0.72 7.37 -6.15
CA SER A 109 1.83 7.21 -7.08
C SER A 109 1.76 8.22 -8.24
N LYS A 110 2.93 8.64 -8.73
CA LYS A 110 3.07 9.64 -9.81
C LYS A 110 4.00 9.10 -10.90
N GLY A 111 3.57 9.23 -12.15
CA GLY A 111 4.38 8.89 -13.32
C GLY A 111 3.54 8.43 -14.51
N ILE A 112 4.25 8.04 -15.57
CA ILE A 112 3.70 7.47 -16.80
C ILE A 112 4.38 6.11 -16.99
N GLU A 113 3.59 5.06 -17.24
CA GLU A 113 4.13 3.73 -17.48
C GLU A 113 4.94 3.70 -18.78
N GLU A 114 6.15 3.18 -18.71
CA GLU A 114 7.00 3.04 -19.89
C GLU A 114 6.35 2.10 -20.92
N LYS A 115 6.59 2.38 -22.21
CA LYS A 115 6.07 1.64 -23.37
C LYS A 115 4.57 1.82 -23.65
N THR A 116 3.71 1.91 -22.64
CA THR A 116 2.26 2.12 -22.82
C THR A 116 1.87 3.60 -22.81
N TYR A 117 2.69 4.44 -22.18
CA TYR A 117 2.42 5.87 -21.95
C TYR A 117 1.14 6.14 -21.16
N LEU A 118 0.63 5.13 -20.45
CA LEU A 118 -0.58 5.25 -19.65
C LEU A 118 -0.29 5.95 -18.32
N ARG A 119 -1.26 6.75 -17.88
CA ARG A 119 -1.29 7.25 -16.50
C ARG A 119 -1.60 6.11 -15.56
N LEU A 120 -1.12 6.19 -14.32
CA LEU A 120 -1.30 5.11 -13.34
C LEU A 120 -2.76 4.79 -13.04
N SER A 121 -3.67 5.77 -13.09
CA SER A 121 -5.11 5.49 -12.96
C SER A 121 -5.66 4.61 -14.07
N GLN A 122 -5.13 4.73 -15.30
CA GLN A 122 -5.52 3.88 -16.43
C GLN A 122 -4.92 2.48 -16.28
N VAL A 123 -3.65 2.39 -15.88
CA VAL A 123 -3.00 1.10 -15.58
C VAL A 123 -3.77 0.34 -14.49
N LEU A 124 -4.16 1.01 -13.40
CA LEU A 124 -4.92 0.38 -12.33
C LEU A 124 -6.30 -0.09 -12.80
N ALA A 125 -7.00 0.71 -13.61
CA ALA A 125 -8.31 0.34 -14.16
C ALA A 125 -8.25 -0.82 -15.18
N GLU A 126 -7.11 -1.01 -15.87
CA GLU A 126 -6.90 -2.16 -16.76
C GLU A 126 -6.71 -3.47 -15.98
N GLU A 127 -6.06 -3.41 -14.81
CA GLU A 127 -5.70 -4.61 -14.05
C GLU A 127 -6.72 -4.98 -12.97
N ILE A 128 -7.31 -3.99 -12.31
CA ILE A 128 -8.31 -4.19 -11.27
C ILE A 128 -9.61 -3.57 -11.76
N ALA A 129 -10.53 -4.44 -12.17
CA ALA A 129 -11.86 -4.01 -12.57
C ALA A 129 -12.58 -3.33 -11.39
N PRO A 130 -13.23 -2.17 -11.61
CA PRO A 130 -14.01 -1.47 -10.58
C PRO A 130 -15.25 -2.25 -10.13
#